data_AF-F9Q6V1-F1
#
_entry.id   AF-F9Q6V1-F1
#
_cell.length_a   1.000
_cell.length_b   1.000
_cell.length_c   1.000
_cell.angle_alpha   90.00
_cell.angle_beta   90.00
_cell.angle_gamma   90.00
#
_symmetry.space_group_name_H-M   'P 1'
#
loop_
_entity.id
_entity.type
_entity.pdbx_description
1 polymer ?
#
loop_
_entity_poly.entity_id
_entity_poly.type
_entity_poly.pdbx_seq_one_letter_code
_entity_poly.pdbx_strand_id
1 'polypeptide(L)' 'MLCVTALGKSVFEAQQKALKLAEQIQWTGRFYRRDIGYRAVAREQ' A
#
# COMPACT_ATOMS: atom_id res chain seq x y z
N MET A 1 -10.66 -0.72 12.66
CA MET A 1 -9.56 -0.14 11.88
C MET A 1 -8.60 -1.27 11.54
N LEU A 2 -8.28 -1.48 10.26
CA LEU A 2 -7.35 -2.53 9.80
C LEU A 2 -6.09 -1.87 9.24
N CYS A 3 -4.94 -2.50 9.47
CA CYS A 3 -3.66 -2.08 8.90
C CYS A 3 -3.13 -3.19 8.00
N VAL A 4 -2.82 -2.86 6.75
CA VAL A 4 -2.19 -3.78 5.80
C VAL A 4 -0.73 -3.37 5.63
N THR A 5 0.18 -4.26 6.00
CA THR A 5 1.63 -4.03 5.95
C THR A 5 2.27 -5.06 5.03
N ALA A 6 3.16 -4.61 4.15
CA ALA A 6 3.93 -5.49 3.28
C ALA A 6 5.42 -5.09 3.29
N LEU A 7 6.28 -6.08 3.08
CA LEU A 7 7.72 -5.91 2.93
C LEU A 7 8.13 -6.12 1.46
N GLY A 8 9.08 -5.32 1.00
CA GLY A 8 9.64 -5.34 -0.36
C GLY A 8 11.10 -4.88 -0.35
N LYS A 9 11.82 -5.12 -1.44
CA LYS A 9 13.23 -4.70 -1.59
C LYS A 9 13.38 -3.20 -1.82
N SER A 10 12.29 -2.52 -2.22
CA SER A 10 12.18 -1.08 -2.34
C SER A 10 10.85 -0.61 -1.74
N VAL A 11 10.74 0.69 -1.45
CA VAL A 11 9.48 1.30 -1.02
C VAL A 11 8.40 1.13 -2.08
N PHE A 12 8.75 1.23 -3.37
CA PHE A 12 7.82 0.96 -4.46
C PHE A 12 7.24 -0.47 -4.41
N GLU A 13 8.09 -1.48 -4.24
CA GLU A 13 7.65 -2.88 -4.16
C GLU A 13 6.77 -3.12 -2.93
N ALA A 14 7.17 -2.59 -1.77
CA ALA A 14 6.39 -2.71 -0.53
C ALA A 14 5.01 -2.05 -0.67
N GLN A 15 4.95 -0.85 -1.28
CA GLN A 15 3.69 -0.14 -1.55
C GLN A 15 2.76 -0.96 -2.45
N GLN A 16 3.27 -1.48 -3.57
CA GLN A 16 2.47 -2.27 -4.52
C GLN A 16 1.90 -3.53 -3.86
N LYS A 17 2.70 -4.26 -3.07
CA LYS A 17 2.23 -5.43 -2.33
C LYS A 17 1.16 -5.07 -1.30
N ALA A 18 1.34 -3.99 -0.56
CA ALA A 18 0.36 -3.55 0.44
C ALA A 18 -0.98 -3.17 -0.22
N LEU A 19 -0.95 -2.44 -1.35
CA LEU A 19 -2.16 -2.10 -2.10
C LEU A 19 -2.87 -3.35 -2.64
N LYS A 20 -2.11 -4.30 -3.21
CA LYS A 20 -2.66 -5.57 -3.71
C LYS A 20 -3.30 -6.41 -2.61
N LEU A 21 -2.73 -6.43 -1.40
CA LEU A 21 -3.33 -7.10 -0.24
C LEU A 21 -4.58 -6.37 0.24
N ALA A 22 -4.55 -5.03 0.30
CA ALA A 22 -5.70 -4.22 0.70
C ALA A 22 -6.90 -4.37 -0.26
N GLU A 23 -6.64 -4.59 -1.55
CA GLU A 23 -7.66 -4.89 -2.55
C GLU A 23 -8.37 -6.24 -2.33
N GLN A 24 -7.76 -7.19 -1.62
CA GLN A 24 -8.40 -8.48 -1.36
C GLN A 24 -9.42 -8.40 -0.20
N ILE A 25 -9.32 -7.38 0.65
CA ILE A 25 -10.18 -7.23 1.82
C ILE A 25 -11.42 -6.39 1.43
N GLN A 26 -12.59 -7.04 1.37
CA GLN A 26 -13.83 -6.44 0.89
C GLN A 26 -14.91 -6.41 1.99
N TRP A 27 -15.45 -5.23 2.27
CA TRP A 27 -16.66 -5.02 3.06
C TRP A 27 -17.31 -3.68 2.67
N THR A 28 -18.61 -3.54 2.93
CA THR A 28 -19.37 -2.33 2.60
C THR A 28 -18.80 -1.11 3.33
N GLY A 29 -18.52 -0.04 2.59
CA GLY A 29 -17.99 1.21 3.16
C GLY A 29 -16.50 1.22 3.44
N ARG A 30 -15.73 0.23 2.96
CA ARG A 30 -14.25 0.29 3.06
C ARG A 30 -13.70 1.49 2.30
N PHE A 31 -12.69 2.13 2.86
CA PHE A 31 -11.93 3.19 2.20
C PHE A 31 -10.46 3.11 2.63
N TYR A 32 -9.56 3.45 1.71
CA TYR A 32 -8.14 3.63 2.02
C TYR A 32 -7.49 4.55 0.98
N ARG A 33 -6.36 5.13 1.37
CA ARG A 33 -5.51 5.94 0.51
C ARG A 33 -4.59 5.06 -0.33
N ARG A 34 -4.38 5.42 -1.60
CA ARG A 34 -3.51 4.69 -2.53
C ARG A 34 -2.11 5.29 -2.67
N ASP A 35 -1.87 6.44 -2.03
CA ASP A 35 -0.66 7.26 -2.15
C ASP A 35 0.27 7.16 -0.93
N ILE A 36 0.09 6.14 -0.09
CA ILE A 36 0.93 5.93 1.09
C ILE A 36 2.38 5.69 0.66
N GLY A 37 3.30 6.58 1.07
CA GLY A 37 4.73 6.48 0.73
C GLY A 37 5.15 7.13 -0.59
N TYR A 38 4.26 7.88 -1.29
CA TYR A 38 4.57 8.45 -2.61
C TYR A 38 5.87 9.27 -2.68
N ARG A 39 6.20 10.04 -1.63
CA ARG A 39 7.45 10.83 -1.56
C ARG A 39 8.70 9.98 -1.50
N ALA A 40 8.64 8.83 -0.85
CA ALA A 40 9.77 7.92 -0.74
C ALA A 40 9.95 7.14 -2.05
N VAL A 41 8.84 6.71 -2.68
CA VAL A 41 8.87 6.15 -4.05
C VAL A 41 9.50 7.14 -5.04
N ALA A 42 9.13 8.43 -4.99
CA ALA A 42 9.68 9.46 -5.86
C ALA A 42 11.18 9.76 -5.61
N ARG A 43 11.77 9.30 -4.50
CA ARG A 43 13.21 9.41 -4.21
C ARG A 43 14.00 8.19 -4.67
N GLU A 44 13.35 7.04 -4.83
CA GLU A 44 13.96 5.79 -5.30
C GLU A 44 13.96 5.66 -6.83
N GLN A 45 13.16 6.47 -7.53
CA GLN A 45 13.11 6.55 -9.00
C GLN A 45 14.23 7.39 -9.59
#